data_AF-A0A3G8ZJQ1-F1
#
_entry.id   AF-A0A3G8ZJQ1-F1
#
_cell.length_a   1.000
_cell.length_b   1.000
_cell.length_c   1.000
_cell.angle_alpha   90.00
_cell.angle_beta   90.00
_cell.angle_gamma   90.00
#
_symmetry.space_group_name_H-M   'P 1'
#
loop_
_entity.id
_entity.type
_entity.pdbx_description
1 polymer ?
#
loop_
_entity_poly.entity_id
_entity_poly.type
_entity_poly.pdbx_seq_one_letter_code
_entity_poly.pdbx_strand_id
1 'polypeptide(L)' 'MNAIRQIVEVKNHKLNIELPENFDAEYAEVIIFPKEEELDFEISEDEKALMRKRLAEAKEADFEDWDAIKDNFL' A
#
# COMPACT_ATOMS: atom_id res chain seq x y z
N MET A 1 -19.20 11.24 10.96
CA MET A 1 -18.73 10.01 11.63
C MET A 1 -17.33 9.75 11.12
N ASN A 2 -16.30 10.00 11.92
CA ASN A 2 -14.91 9.78 11.51
C ASN A 2 -14.55 8.34 11.89
N ALA A 3 -14.59 7.42 10.92
CA ALA A 3 -14.19 6.05 11.13
C ALA A 3 -12.64 5.96 11.11
N ILE A 4 -12.05 5.39 12.16
CA ILE A 4 -10.62 5.10 12.19
C ILE A 4 -10.42 3.73 11.53
N ARG A 5 -9.76 3.70 10.35
CA ARG A 5 -9.32 2.46 9.71
C ARG A 5 -7.83 2.27 9.94
N GLN A 6 -7.48 1.32 10.80
CA GLN A 6 -6.09 0.96 11.08
C GLN A 6 -5.84 -0.49 10.65
N ILE A 7 -4.72 -0.72 9.96
CA ILE A 7 -4.21 -2.07 9.68
C ILE A 7 -3.22 -2.38 10.80
N VAL A 8 -3.52 -3.36 11.63
CA VAL A 8 -2.70 -3.74 12.80
C VAL A 8 -2.22 -5.18 12.61
N GLU A 9 -0.93 -5.41 12.82
CA GLU A 9 -0.32 -6.74 12.75
C GLU A 9 -0.83 -7.64 13.89
N VAL A 10 -1.22 -8.86 13.57
CA VAL A 10 -1.69 -9.85 14.56
C VAL A 10 -0.50 -10.66 15.06
N LYS A 11 -0.18 -10.61 16.36
CA LYS A 11 0.90 -11.40 16.97
C LYS A 11 0.35 -12.35 18.01
N ASN A 12 0.62 -13.65 17.86
CA ASN A 12 0.14 -14.69 18.77
C ASN A 12 -1.39 -14.64 19.01
N HIS A 13 -2.17 -14.37 17.94
CA HIS A 13 -3.62 -14.18 18.02
C HIS A 13 -4.07 -13.00 18.89
N LYS A 14 -3.19 -12.01 19.09
CA LYS A 14 -3.48 -10.77 19.82
C LYS A 14 -3.32 -9.57 18.91
N LEU A 15 -4.18 -8.58 19.13
CA LEU A 15 -4.22 -7.29 18.44
C LEU A 15 -4.26 -6.21 19.52
N ASN A 16 -3.37 -5.22 19.43
CA ASN A 16 -3.35 -4.07 20.33
C ASN A 16 -3.83 -2.84 19.56
N ILE A 17 -4.93 -2.23 20.01
CA ILE A 17 -5.46 -0.99 19.44
C ILE A 17 -5.25 0.09 20.48
N GLU A 18 -4.53 1.14 20.11
CA GLU A 18 -4.38 2.35 20.92
C GLU A 18 -5.26 3.44 20.33
N LEU A 19 -6.15 4.00 21.15
CA LEU A 19 -6.99 5.12 20.76
C LEU A 19 -6.18 6.43 20.83
N PRO A 20 -6.41 7.38 19.92
CA PRO A 20 -5.79 8.71 20.01
C PRO A 20 -6.09 9.41 21.34
N GLU A 21 -5.16 10.23 21.83
CA GLU A 21 -5.32 10.98 23.10
C GLU A 21 -6.58 11.87 23.14
N ASN A 22 -7.08 12.29 21.98
CA ASN A 22 -8.26 13.13 21.82
C ASN A 22 -9.55 12.35 21.49
N PHE A 23 -9.56 11.04 21.66
CA PHE A 23 -10.79 10.24 21.51
C PHE A 23 -11.67 10.40 22.76
N ASP A 24 -12.75 11.16 22.65
CA ASP A 24 -13.64 11.58 23.75
C ASP A 24 -15.02 10.87 23.74
N ALA A 25 -15.22 9.90 22.85
CA ALA A 25 -16.47 9.16 22.75
C ALA A 25 -16.59 8.08 23.84
N GLU A 26 -17.82 7.87 24.34
CA GLU A 26 -18.12 6.90 25.40
C GLU A 26 -17.99 5.44 24.91
N TYR A 27 -18.22 5.18 23.62
CA TYR A 27 -18.18 3.84 23.03
C TYR A 27 -17.39 3.82 21.72
N ALA A 28 -16.64 2.74 21.52
CA ALA A 28 -16.00 2.41 20.25
C ALA A 28 -16.50 1.05 19.75
N GLU A 29 -16.98 1.01 18.51
CA GLU A 29 -17.35 -0.24 17.83
C GLU A 29 -16.16 -0.72 16.99
N VAL A 30 -15.75 -1.98 17.19
CA VAL A 30 -14.62 -2.60 16.47
C VAL A 30 -15.14 -3.79 15.68
N ILE A 31 -14.91 -3.76 14.36
CA ILE A 31 -15.23 -4.87 13.45
C ILE A 31 -13.91 -5.47 12.94
N ILE A 32 -13.70 -6.76 13.18
CA ILE A 32 -12.47 -7.47 12.80
C ILE A 32 -12.78 -8.36 11.61
N PHE A 33 -12.07 -8.14 10.51
CA PHE A 33 -12.05 -9.04 9.37
C PHE A 33 -10.68 -9.72 9.31
N PRO A 34 -10.60 -11.05 9.15
CA PRO A 34 -9.35 -11.68 8.79
C PRO A 34 -8.92 -11.10 7.45
N LYS A 35 -7.77 -10.42 7.43
CA LYS A 35 -7.15 -10.05 6.17
C LYS A 35 -6.41 -11.29 5.69
N GLU A 36 -7.09 -12.07 4.86
CA GLU A 36 -6.41 -12.99 3.96
C GLU A 36 -5.65 -12.11 2.98
N GLU A 37 -4.37 -11.89 3.26
CA GLU A 37 -3.50 -11.27 2.28
C GLU A 37 -3.38 -12.22 1.09
N GLU A 38 -4.24 -12.04 0.09
CA GLU A 38 -3.68 -11.95 -1.26
C GLU A 38 -2.87 -10.65 -1.32
N LEU A 39 -1.69 -10.64 -0.66
CA LEU A 39 -0.62 -9.72 -1.01
C LEU A 39 0.07 -10.15 -2.30
N ASP A 40 -0.53 -11.07 -3.04
CA ASP A 40 -0.19 -11.33 -4.42
C ASP A 40 -0.79 -10.21 -5.28
N PHE A 41 -0.32 -8.96 -5.08
CA PHE A 41 -0.17 -8.02 -6.20
C PHE A 41 0.98 -8.50 -7.10
N GLU A 42 1.02 -9.80 -7.35
CA GLU A 42 1.95 -10.39 -8.25
C GLU A 42 1.38 -10.15 -9.64
N ILE A 43 1.98 -9.20 -10.35
CA ILE A 43 1.71 -8.99 -11.75
C ILE A 43 1.85 -10.33 -12.49
N SER A 44 1.01 -10.56 -13.48
CA SER A 44 1.00 -11.79 -14.26
C SER A 44 2.38 -12.09 -14.86
N GLU A 45 2.67 -13.36 -15.16
CA GLU A 45 3.94 -13.72 -15.83
C GLU A 45 4.12 -13.00 -17.16
N ASP A 46 3.03 -12.68 -17.87
CA ASP A 46 3.06 -11.89 -19.10
C ASP A 46 3.52 -10.45 -18.84
N GLU A 47 3.03 -9.81 -17.78
CA GLU A 47 3.46 -8.48 -17.36
C GLU A 47 4.93 -8.49 -16.91
N LYS A 48 5.35 -9.53 -16.16
CA LYS A 48 6.77 -9.71 -15.80
C LYS A 48 7.65 -9.86 -17.03
N ALA A 49 7.23 -10.65 -18.02
CA ALA A 49 7.96 -10.85 -19.27
C ALA A 49 8.06 -9.55 -20.07
N LEU A 50 6.98 -8.78 -20.14
CA LEU A 50 6.96 -7.46 -20.79
C LEU A 50 7.94 -6.49 -20.11
N MET A 51 7.95 -6.42 -18.78
CA MET A 51 8.87 -5.56 -18.03
C MET A 51 10.34 -5.95 -18.27
N ARG A 52 10.65 -7.26 -18.24
CA ARG A 52 12.00 -7.76 -18.55
C ARG A 52 12.44 -7.39 -19.96
N LYS A 53 11.55 -7.52 -20.94
CA LYS A 53 11.84 -7.11 -22.33
C LYS A 53 12.13 -5.61 -22.42
N ARG A 54 11.29 -4.77 -21.82
CA ARG A 54 11.47 -3.31 -21.81
C ARG A 54 12.79 -2.90 -21.17
N LEU A 55 13.16 -3.53 -20.05
CA LEU A 55 14.44 -3.26 -19.40
C LEU A 55 15.64 -3.65 -20.29
N ALA A 56 15.55 -4.77 -21.00
CA ALA A 56 16.61 -5.21 -21.90
C ALA A 56 16.77 -4.30 -23.14
N GLU A 57 15.68 -3.68 -23.59
CA GLU A 57 15.64 -2.79 -24.75
C GLU A 57 15.89 -1.31 -24.38
N ALA A 58 15.82 -0.97 -23.09
CA ALA A 58 15.95 0.39 -22.59
C ALA A 58 17.36 0.94 -22.82
N LYS A 59 17.43 2.18 -23.30
CA LYS A 59 18.65 2.95 -23.47
C LYS A 59 18.67 4.08 -22.46
N GLU A 60 19.87 4.58 -22.14
CA GLU A 60 20.04 5.71 -21.23
C GLU A 60 19.25 6.95 -21.68
N ALA A 61 19.09 7.15 -22.99
CA ALA A 61 18.30 8.24 -23.57
C ALA A 61 16.78 8.08 -23.38
N ASP A 62 16.28 6.90 -22.99
CA ASP A 62 14.87 6.66 -22.73
C ASP A 62 14.45 7.06 -21.30
N PHE A 63 15.40 7.46 -20.45
CA PHE A 63 15.15 7.88 -19.07
C PHE A 63 15.24 9.41 -18.95
N GLU A 64 14.16 10.01 -18.46
CA GLU A 64 14.13 11.43 -18.10
C GLU A 64 14.31 11.60 -16.59
N ASP A 65 15.03 12.66 -16.19
CA ASP A 65 15.18 13.01 -14.78
C ASP A 65 13.81 13.38 -14.20
N TRP A 66 13.45 12.71 -13.10
CA TRP A 66 12.20 12.96 -12.39
C TRP A 66 12.08 14.43 -11.97
N ASP A 67 13.17 15.05 -11.52
CA ASP A 67 13.13 16.46 -11.11
C ASP A 67 12.84 17.42 -12.26
N ALA A 68 13.09 17.00 -13.51
CA ALA A 68 12.81 17.80 -14.70
C ALA A 68 11.34 17.69 -15.17
N ILE A 69 10.64 16.60 -14.83
CA ILE A 69 9.28 16.32 -15.34
C ILE A 69 8.18 16.38 -14.28
N LYS A 70 8.51 16.43 -12.99
CA LYS A 70 7.54 16.33 -11.89
C LYS A 70 6.43 17.37 -11.93
N ASP A 71 6.70 18.59 -12.41
CA ASP A 71 5.72 19.69 -12.49
C ASP A 71 4.60 19.42 -13.51
N ASN A 72 4.76 18.42 -14.39
CA ASN A 72 3.70 18.01 -15.31
C ASN A 72 2.70 17.03 -14.68
N PHE A 73 3.02 16.47 -13.51
CA PHE A 73 2.27 15.40 -12.87
C PHE A 73 1.81 15.74 -11.44
N LEU A 74 2.28 16.85 -10.87
CA LEU A 74 1.95 17.37 -9.55
C LEU A 74 1.32 18.76 -9.66
#